data_AF-A0A5K0YP02-F1
#
_entry.id   AF-A0A5K0YP02-F1
#
_cell.length_a   1.000
_cell.length_b   1.000
_cell.length_c   1.000
_cell.angle_alpha   90.00
_cell.angle_beta   90.00
_cell.angle_gamma   90.00
#
_symmetry.space_group_name_H-M   'P 1'
#
loop_
_entity.id
_entity.type
_entity.pdbx_description
1 polymer ?
#
loop_
_entity_poly.entity_id
_entity_poly.type
_entity_poly.pdbx_seq_one_letter_code
_entity_poly.pdbx_strand_id
1 'polypeptide(L)'
;GLEVLNIHANEFIYEESISTGKIDTKVESPTDKLQVFKDALKHSGDDDKRSSVYIGDSVGDLLCLLEADVGIVVGYSPSLRSLGERFGVSFVPLFPAVVKRQREFVGGSSSKREWPKGVLYTVSSWNEIQAFILG
;
A
#
# COMPACT_ATOMS: atom_id res chain seq x y z
N GLY A 1 -11.01 -19.20 6.20
CA GLY A 1 -11.11 -17.77 6.51
C GLY A 1 -9.71 -17.19 6.58
N LEU A 2 -9.50 -15.91 6.29
CA LEU A 2 -8.20 -15.27 6.54
C LEU A 2 -7.98 -15.23 8.07
N GLU A 3 -7.19 -16.17 8.61
CA GLU A 3 -6.88 -16.24 10.04
C GLU A 3 -5.94 -15.12 10.53
N VAL A 4 -5.60 -14.14 9.67
CA VAL A 4 -4.66 -13.04 9.99
C VAL A 4 -5.23 -11.68 9.55
N LEU A 5 -6.53 -11.45 9.79
CA LEU A 5 -7.14 -10.14 9.51
C LEU A 5 -6.94 -9.21 10.71
N ASN A 6 -5.96 -8.31 10.63
CA ASN A 6 -5.75 -7.23 11.60
C ASN A 6 -6.40 -5.95 11.08
N ILE A 7 -7.45 -5.48 11.76
CA ILE A 7 -8.17 -4.26 11.40
C ILE A 7 -7.80 -3.15 12.37
N HIS A 8 -7.39 -2.00 11.83
CA HIS A 8 -7.09 -0.80 12.60
C HIS A 8 -7.89 0.38 12.02
N ALA A 9 -8.67 1.03 12.87
CA ALA A 9 -9.50 2.18 12.50
C ALA A 9 -9.76 3.08 13.72
N ASN A 10 -10.26 4.28 13.46
CA ASN A 10 -10.94 5.08 14.48
C ASN A 10 -12.31 4.46 14.75
N GLU A 11 -12.71 4.45 16.02
CA GLU A 11 -13.97 3.84 16.45
C GLU A 11 -14.94 4.92 16.95
N PHE A 12 -16.24 4.75 16.70
CA PHE A 12 -17.24 5.60 17.35
C PHE A 12 -17.46 5.12 18.79
N ILE A 13 -17.68 6.05 19.70
CA ILE A 13 -18.06 5.74 21.08
C ILE A 13 -19.59 5.66 21.15
N TYR A 14 -20.10 4.54 21.65
CA TYR A 14 -21.54 4.27 21.77
C TYR A 14 -22.00 4.27 23.23
N GLU A 15 -23.20 4.76 23.45
CA GLU A 15 -24.00 4.50 24.64
C GLU A 15 -25.19 3.64 24.20
N GLU A 16 -25.28 2.44 24.77
CA GLU A 16 -26.16 1.36 24.27
C GLU A 16 -25.91 1.08 22.78
N SER A 17 -26.87 1.40 21.90
CA SER A 17 -26.78 1.23 20.46
C SER A 17 -26.75 2.56 19.70
N ILE A 18 -26.54 3.68 20.40
CA ILE A 18 -26.55 5.03 19.82
C ILE A 18 -25.15 5.63 19.91
N SER A 19 -24.65 6.15 18.80
CA SER A 19 -23.36 6.86 18.79
C SER A 19 -23.45 8.16 19.59
N THR A 20 -22.47 8.39 20.46
CA THR A 20 -22.35 9.63 21.25
C THR A 20 -21.84 10.81 20.43
N GLY A 21 -21.47 10.58 19.16
CA GLY A 21 -20.79 11.56 18.31
C GLY A 21 -19.31 11.74 18.63
N LYS A 22 -18.78 11.10 19.68
CA LYS A 22 -17.35 11.07 19.99
C LYS A 22 -16.65 9.98 19.19
N ILE A 23 -15.41 10.25 18.79
CA ILE A 23 -14.53 9.33 18.06
C ILE A 23 -13.37 8.96 18.98
N ASP A 24 -13.13 7.68 19.17
CA ASP A 24 -11.90 7.12 19.72
C ASP A 24 -10.85 7.09 18.60
N THR A 25 -10.01 8.12 18.57
CA THR A 25 -9.03 8.38 17.51
C THR A 25 -7.77 7.56 17.74
N LYS A 26 -7.68 6.40 17.09
CA LYS A 26 -6.54 5.47 17.16
C LYS A 26 -5.58 5.63 15.99
N VAL A 27 -6.10 5.95 14.79
CA VAL A 27 -5.36 6.10 13.54
C VAL A 27 -5.93 7.28 12.77
N GLU A 28 -5.44 8.48 13.05
CA GLU A 28 -5.99 9.72 12.48
C GLU A 28 -5.06 10.33 11.42
N SER A 29 -3.75 10.21 11.64
CA SER A 29 -2.74 10.87 10.83
C SER A 29 -2.03 9.90 9.85
N PRO A 30 -1.39 10.43 8.80
CA PRO A 30 -0.53 9.63 7.91
C PRO A 30 0.59 8.93 8.68
N THR A 31 1.08 9.55 9.76
CA THR A 31 2.11 8.98 10.64
C THR A 31 1.57 7.83 11.49
N ASP A 32 0.31 7.90 11.94
CA ASP A 32 -0.30 6.78 12.67
C ASP A 32 -0.49 5.57 11.75
N LYS A 33 -0.94 5.78 10.51
CA LYS A 33 -1.03 4.72 9.50
C LYS A 33 0.33 4.07 9.26
N LEU A 34 1.39 4.88 9.14
CA LEU A 34 2.75 4.38 8.95
C LEU A 34 3.21 3.54 10.15
N GLN A 35 2.91 3.98 11.37
CA GLN A 35 3.27 3.25 12.57
C GLN A 35 2.58 1.89 12.62
N VAL A 36 1.26 1.86 12.39
CA VAL A 36 0.47 0.61 12.31
C VAL A 36 1.01 -0.31 11.23
N PHE A 37 1.32 0.22 10.05
CA PHE A 37 1.89 -0.57 8.95
C PHE A 37 3.23 -1.20 9.35
N LYS A 38 4.14 -0.42 9.94
CA LYS A 38 5.44 -0.93 10.42
C LYS A 38 5.30 -1.99 11.48
N ASP A 39 4.34 -1.83 12.39
CA ASP A 39 4.10 -2.83 13.43
C ASP A 39 3.51 -4.11 12.83
N ALA A 40 2.62 -4.03 11.84
CA ALA A 40 2.10 -5.21 11.12
C ALA A 40 3.22 -5.99 10.41
N LEU A 41 4.22 -5.30 9.85
CA LEU A 41 5.40 -5.94 9.25
C LEU A 41 6.24 -6.69 10.29
N LYS A 42 6.42 -6.14 11.51
CA LYS A 42 7.17 -6.81 12.60
C LYS A 42 6.49 -8.08 13.11
N HIS A 43 5.16 -8.07 13.22
CA HIS A 43 4.38 -9.21 13.73
C HIS A 43 4.33 -10.40 12.75
N SER A 44 4.86 -10.21 11.53
CA SER A 44 4.84 -11.24 10.50
C SER A 44 5.89 -12.34 10.72
N GLY A 45 6.86 -12.21 11.63
CA GLY A 45 7.87 -13.25 11.90
C GLY A 45 9.06 -13.22 10.91
N ASP A 46 10.15 -13.89 11.31
CA ASP A 46 11.52 -13.73 10.78
C ASP A 46 11.79 -14.45 9.43
N ASP A 47 10.81 -14.45 8.52
CA ASP A 47 11.01 -14.97 7.17
C ASP A 47 11.44 -13.84 6.22
N ASP A 48 12.74 -13.84 5.92
CA ASP A 48 13.54 -12.99 5.01
C ASP A 48 13.06 -13.02 3.52
N LYS A 49 11.76 -13.28 3.29
CA LYS A 49 11.14 -13.55 1.98
C LYS A 49 9.78 -12.86 1.76
N ARG A 50 9.27 -12.06 2.69
CA ARG A 50 7.94 -11.45 2.54
C ARG A 50 8.03 -10.09 1.87
N SER A 51 7.36 -9.94 0.74
CA SER A 51 7.16 -8.64 0.07
C SER A 51 5.95 -7.95 0.69
N SER A 52 6.12 -6.68 1.07
CA SER A 52 5.06 -5.82 1.56
C SER A 52 4.37 -5.08 0.41
N VAL A 53 3.03 -5.06 0.44
CA VAL A 53 2.21 -4.31 -0.52
C VAL A 53 1.32 -3.37 0.28
N TYR A 54 1.33 -2.09 -0.07
CA TYR A 54 0.38 -1.12 0.47
C TYR A 54 -0.48 -0.54 -0.64
N ILE A 55 -1.79 -0.47 -0.41
CA ILE A 55 -2.77 0.05 -1.37
C ILE A 55 -3.44 1.27 -0.74
N GLY A 56 -3.41 2.41 -1.43
CA GLY A 56 -4.02 3.65 -0.96
C GLY A 56 -4.46 4.55 -2.12
N ASP A 57 -5.15 5.63 -1.83
CA ASP A 57 -5.71 6.54 -2.82
C ASP A 57 -5.46 8.02 -2.49
N SER A 58 -5.04 8.32 -1.26
CA SER A 58 -4.99 9.67 -0.73
C SER A 58 -3.57 10.12 -0.38
N VAL A 59 -3.41 11.44 -0.16
CA VAL A 59 -2.16 12.00 0.40
C VAL A 59 -1.82 11.38 1.75
N GLY A 60 -2.84 11.02 2.55
CA GLY A 60 -2.62 10.42 3.87
C GLY A 60 -2.02 9.02 3.83
N ASP A 61 -1.99 8.39 2.65
CA ASP A 61 -1.41 7.07 2.42
C ASP A 61 0.02 7.15 1.88
N LEU A 62 0.50 8.34 1.48
CA LEU A 62 1.78 8.50 0.79
C LEU A 62 2.96 7.90 1.56
N LEU A 63 2.98 8.06 2.89
CA LEU A 63 4.06 7.50 3.72
C LEU A 63 4.08 5.97 3.66
N CYS A 64 2.93 5.32 3.80
CA CYS A 64 2.84 3.86 3.73
C CYS A 64 3.11 3.34 2.32
N LEU A 65 2.61 4.05 1.29
CA LEU A 65 2.86 3.75 -0.11
C LEU A 65 4.36 3.72 -0.45
N LEU A 66 5.15 4.63 0.15
CA LEU A 66 6.60 4.71 -0.06
C LEU A 66 7.40 3.77 0.85
N GLU A 67 6.85 3.40 1.99
CA GLU A 67 7.49 2.46 2.93
C GLU A 67 7.39 1.00 2.44
N ALA A 68 6.30 0.63 1.76
CA ALA A 68 6.11 -0.71 1.23
C ALA A 68 7.09 -1.05 0.09
N ASP A 69 7.39 -2.34 -0.09
CA ASP A 69 8.14 -2.82 -1.26
C ASP A 69 7.40 -2.52 -2.55
N VAL A 70 6.07 -2.60 -2.52
CA VAL A 70 5.17 -2.26 -3.63
C VAL A 70 4.05 -1.35 -3.14
N GLY A 71 4.17 -0.05 -3.43
CA GLY A 71 3.09 0.91 -3.24
C GLY A 71 2.16 0.95 -4.46
N ILE A 72 0.87 0.72 -4.26
CA ILE A 72 -0.16 0.75 -5.30
C ILE A 72 -1.17 1.86 -5.00
N VAL A 73 -1.34 2.77 -5.96
CA VAL A 73 -2.34 3.83 -5.94
C VAL A 73 -3.57 3.38 -6.72
N VAL A 74 -4.71 3.31 -6.05
CA VAL A 74 -6.00 2.98 -6.68
C VAL A 74 -6.77 4.26 -7.02
N GLY A 75 -7.26 4.34 -8.25
CA GLY A 75 -8.00 5.51 -8.74
C GLY A 75 -7.08 6.68 -9.13
N TYR A 76 -7.65 7.89 -9.12
CA TYR A 76 -6.95 9.11 -9.52
C TYR A 76 -7.08 10.20 -8.45
N SER A 77 -5.95 10.59 -7.87
CA SER A 77 -5.86 11.66 -6.87
C SER A 77 -4.85 12.72 -7.33
N PRO A 78 -5.33 13.88 -7.84
CA PRO A 78 -4.45 14.97 -8.27
C PRO A 78 -3.52 15.44 -7.15
N SER A 79 -4.03 15.54 -5.92
CA SER A 79 -3.27 16.01 -4.76
C SER A 79 -2.14 15.07 -4.39
N LEU A 80 -2.39 13.75 -4.39
CA LEU A 80 -1.37 12.74 -4.14
C LEU A 80 -0.29 12.76 -5.23
N ARG A 81 -0.72 12.82 -6.51
CA ARG A 81 0.20 12.88 -7.64
C ARG A 81 1.08 14.13 -7.60
N SER A 82 0.48 15.31 -7.47
CA SER A 82 1.20 16.58 -7.38
C SER A 82 2.15 16.63 -6.19
N LEU A 83 1.78 16.05 -5.04
CA LEU A 83 2.68 15.97 -3.89
C LEU A 83 3.84 15.01 -4.17
N GLY A 84 3.56 13.79 -4.61
CA GLY A 84 4.58 12.78 -4.90
C GLY A 84 5.59 13.26 -5.94
N GLU A 85 5.14 13.86 -7.04
CA GLU A 85 6.01 14.38 -8.10
C GLU A 85 6.96 15.48 -7.57
N ARG A 86 6.52 16.33 -6.63
CA ARG A 86 7.39 17.32 -5.96
C ARG A 86 8.51 16.68 -5.13
N PHE A 87 8.30 15.45 -4.64
CA PHE A 87 9.28 14.67 -3.89
C PHE A 87 10.02 13.64 -4.76
N GLY A 88 9.90 13.72 -6.10
CA GLY A 88 10.60 12.84 -7.03
C GLY A 88 9.96 11.46 -7.19
N VAL A 89 8.72 11.28 -6.72
CA VAL A 89 7.97 10.02 -6.87
C VAL A 89 7.41 9.92 -8.29
N SER A 90 7.65 8.78 -8.93
CA SER A 90 7.10 8.45 -10.25
C SER A 90 5.84 7.59 -10.12
N PHE A 91 4.83 7.88 -10.94
CA PHE A 91 3.58 7.11 -10.98
C PHE A 91 3.46 6.37 -12.30
N VAL A 92 3.46 5.03 -12.25
CA VAL A 92 3.52 4.17 -13.44
C VAL A 92 2.35 3.18 -13.45
N PRO A 93 1.68 2.93 -14.58
CA PRO A 93 0.65 1.89 -14.66
C PRO A 93 1.17 0.51 -14.24
N LEU A 94 0.48 -0.17 -13.33
CA LEU A 94 0.90 -1.44 -12.75
C LEU A 94 1.11 -2.53 -13.81
N PHE A 95 0.08 -2.78 -14.63
CA PHE A 95 0.09 -3.87 -15.59
C PHE A 95 1.26 -3.79 -16.61
N PRO A 96 1.47 -2.67 -17.33
CA PRO A 96 2.63 -2.52 -18.21
C PRO A 96 3.98 -2.71 -17.51
N ALA A 97 4.11 -2.25 -16.26
CA ALA A 97 5.34 -2.40 -15.50
C ALA A 97 5.62 -3.87 -15.13
N VAL A 98 4.60 -4.61 -14.73
CA VAL A 98 4.69 -6.05 -14.44
C VAL A 98 5.08 -6.83 -15.70
N VAL A 99 4.40 -6.58 -16.83
CA VAL A 99 4.71 -7.24 -18.11
C VAL A 99 6.16 -6.96 -18.55
N LYS A 100 6.61 -5.70 -18.44
CA LYS A 100 8.00 -5.32 -18.76
C LYS A 100 8.98 -6.12 -17.91
N ARG A 101 8.74 -6.22 -16.61
CA ARG A 101 9.61 -6.94 -15.66
C ARG A 101 9.65 -8.44 -15.93
N GLN A 102 8.50 -9.05 -16.26
CA GLN A 102 8.45 -10.48 -16.62
C GLN A 102 9.27 -10.76 -17.89
N ARG A 103 9.19 -9.90 -18.91
CA ARG A 103 10.01 -10.04 -20.14
C ARG A 103 11.50 -9.98 -19.86
N GLU A 104 11.92 -9.07 -18.97
CA GLU A 104 13.32 -8.94 -18.56
C GLU A 104 13.82 -10.14 -17.76
N PHE A 105 12.93 -10.90 -17.09
CA PHE A 105 13.27 -12.11 -16.36
C PHE A 105 13.55 -13.30 -17.29
N VAL A 106 12.78 -13.44 -18.37
CA VAL A 106 12.97 -14.50 -19.39
C VAL A 106 14.33 -14.39 -20.10
N GLY A 107 14.94 -13.21 -20.11
CA GLY A 107 16.27 -12.95 -20.68
C GLY A 107 17.48 -13.45 -19.87
N GLY A 108 17.29 -14.21 -18.78
CA GLY A 108 18.39 -14.93 -18.09
C GLY A 108 19.10 -14.18 -16.95
N SER A 109 18.59 -13.04 -16.51
CA SER A 109 19.16 -12.30 -15.37
C SER A 109 18.55 -12.77 -14.04
N SER A 110 19.28 -13.63 -13.32
CA SER A 110 18.84 -14.35 -12.12
C SER A 110 18.92 -13.57 -10.78
N SER A 111 19.25 -12.28 -10.79
CA SER A 111 19.27 -11.51 -9.53
C SER A 111 17.83 -11.22 -9.09
N LYS A 112 17.46 -11.55 -7.84
CA LYS A 112 16.28 -10.99 -7.15
C LYS A 112 16.31 -9.47 -7.34
N ARG A 113 15.55 -8.94 -8.30
CA ARG A 113 15.48 -7.49 -8.49
C ARG A 113 14.49 -6.98 -7.46
N GLU A 114 14.93 -6.10 -6.58
CA GLU A 114 14.04 -5.32 -5.73
C GLU A 114 13.15 -4.43 -6.59
N TRP A 115 11.97 -4.08 -6.08
CA TRP A 115 11.14 -3.07 -6.73
C TRP A 115 11.86 -1.71 -6.67
N PRO A 116 11.79 -0.88 -7.74
CA PRO A 116 12.46 0.41 -7.74
C PRO A 116 11.86 1.33 -6.67
N LYS A 117 12.72 1.85 -5.79
CA LYS A 117 12.32 2.86 -4.79
C LYS A 117 11.89 4.14 -5.48
N GLY A 118 10.90 4.84 -4.90
CA GLY A 118 10.36 6.08 -5.46
C GLY A 118 9.43 5.90 -6.66
N VAL A 119 8.99 4.67 -6.94
CA VAL A 119 7.95 4.38 -7.95
C VAL A 119 6.69 3.88 -7.25
N LEU A 120 5.56 4.51 -7.54
CA LEU A 120 4.23 4.06 -7.15
C LEU A 120 3.47 3.55 -8.37
N TYR A 121 2.78 2.42 -8.21
CA TYR A 121 2.06 1.78 -9.29
C TYR A 121 0.60 2.19 -9.29
N THR A 122 0.08 2.63 -10.43
CA THR A 122 -1.31 3.08 -10.53
C THR A 122 -2.21 2.01 -11.12
N VAL A 123 -3.40 1.86 -10.57
CA VAL A 123 -4.48 1.01 -11.08
C VAL A 123 -5.80 1.77 -11.10
N SER A 124 -6.70 1.37 -11.98
CA SER A 124 -8.06 1.92 -12.09
C SER A 124 -9.11 1.10 -11.34
N SER A 125 -8.80 -0.16 -11.01
CA SER A 125 -9.75 -1.08 -10.38
C SER A 125 -9.09 -2.15 -9.51
N TRP A 126 -9.88 -2.74 -8.61
CA TRP A 126 -9.48 -3.89 -7.80
C TRP A 126 -9.14 -5.13 -8.63
N ASN A 127 -9.69 -5.25 -9.85
CA ASN A 127 -9.40 -6.39 -10.73
C ASN A 127 -7.93 -6.41 -11.16
N GLU A 128 -7.31 -5.25 -11.38
CA GLU A 128 -5.88 -5.16 -11.71
C GLU A 128 -5.01 -5.59 -10.53
N ILE A 129 -5.40 -5.22 -9.31
CA ILE A 129 -4.73 -5.61 -8.07
C ILE A 129 -4.85 -7.13 -7.88
N GLN A 130 -6.04 -7.69 -8.09
CA GLN A 130 -6.27 -9.12 -7.98
C GLN A 130 -5.43 -9.89 -9.00
N ALA A 131 -5.38 -9.44 -10.26
CA ALA A 131 -4.54 -10.04 -11.29
C ALA A 131 -3.05 -9.99 -10.89
N PHE A 132 -2.58 -8.86 -10.36
CA PHE A 132 -1.21 -8.72 -9.87
C PHE A 132 -0.86 -9.68 -8.72
N ILE A 133 -1.77 -9.85 -7.75
CA ILE A 133 -1.52 -10.71 -6.58
C ILE A 133 -1.54 -12.20 -6.96
N LEU A 134 -2.42 -12.61 -7.88
CA LEU A 134 -2.60 -14.02 -8.24
C LEU A 134 -1.60 -14.53 -9.28
N GLY A 135 -1.00 -13.63 -10.08
CA GLY A 135 -0.03 -13.98 -11.13
C GLY A 135 -0.68 -14.25 -12.48
#